data_AF-A0A4R5WYE6-F1
#
_entry.id   AF-A0A4R5WYE6-F1
#
_cell.length_a   1.000
_cell.length_b   1.000
_cell.length_c   1.000
_cell.angle_alpha   90.00
_cell.angle_beta   90.00
_cell.angle_gamma   90.00
#
_symmetry.space_group_name_H-M   'P 1'
#
loop_
_entity.id
_entity.type
_entity.pdbx_description
1 polymer ?
#
loop_
_entity_poly.entity_id
_entity_poly.type
_entity_poly.pdbx_seq_one_letter_code
_entity_poly.pdbx_strand_id
1 'polypeptide(L)'
;MVTEPVKTFNRKFLGYDQAAVDAHIEVLTTKQRLLRDDVESLRTRLRESGDEVAALRKEVALLTDTSPSPHAMQQRMAKMLRRAVDEVSQMQAEARTEADALIAAAQADVQAEQQKSKEQLAEMVEQLKALQAEYDETKAKQESELANMRADAESQIDEAWRQSQQERDQLLADARQEADHYRDQAHRAVDEATQQRINVLEQLMSVYRDLEPVPAALESAHAERNQSATNGTSDRKVRTA
;
A
#
# COMPACT_ATOMS: atom_id res chain seq x y z
N MET A 1 -69.66 -29.22 -65.16
CA MET A 1 -69.78 -30.37 -66.08
C MET A 1 -68.78 -30.16 -67.20
N VAL A 2 -67.69 -30.92 -67.20
CA VAL A 2 -66.70 -30.87 -68.29
C VAL A 2 -67.19 -31.83 -69.37
N THR A 3 -67.73 -31.30 -70.46
CA THR A 3 -68.10 -32.09 -71.64
C THR A 3 -66.84 -32.40 -72.42
N GLU A 4 -66.45 -33.68 -72.51
CA GLU A 4 -65.29 -34.08 -73.31
C GLU A 4 -65.54 -33.79 -74.80
N PRO A 5 -64.52 -33.31 -75.54
CA PRO A 5 -64.66 -33.02 -76.96
C PRO A 5 -64.93 -34.29 -77.78
N VAL A 6 -65.82 -34.19 -78.76
CA VAL A 6 -66.22 -35.31 -79.63
C VAL A 6 -65.00 -35.82 -80.41
N LYS A 7 -64.60 -37.08 -80.17
CA LYS A 7 -63.44 -37.69 -80.83
C LYS A 7 -63.80 -38.19 -82.22
N THR A 8 -63.04 -37.78 -83.23
CA THR A 8 -63.22 -38.20 -84.63
C THR A 8 -62.22 -39.30 -85.00
N PHE A 9 -62.69 -40.37 -85.63
CA PHE A 9 -61.85 -41.49 -86.09
C PHE A 9 -61.56 -41.40 -87.59
N ASN A 10 -60.35 -41.78 -88.01
CA ASN A 10 -59.98 -41.82 -89.43
C ASN A 10 -60.75 -42.94 -90.17
N ARG A 11 -61.19 -42.67 -91.41
CA ARG A 11 -61.87 -43.64 -92.28
C ARG A 11 -60.86 -44.33 -93.21
N LYS A 12 -60.90 -45.67 -93.28
CA LYS A 12 -60.22 -46.50 -94.28
C LYS A 12 -61.26 -47.00 -95.29
N PHE A 13 -60.82 -47.57 -96.43
CA PHE A 13 -61.74 -48.10 -97.45
C PHE A 13 -62.68 -49.14 -96.79
N LEU A 14 -64.00 -48.86 -96.84
CA LEU A 14 -65.11 -49.60 -96.18
C LEU A 14 -65.44 -49.29 -94.70
N GLY A 15 -64.84 -48.30 -94.02
CA GLY A 15 -65.31 -47.94 -92.67
C GLY A 15 -64.38 -47.08 -91.82
N TYR A 16 -64.68 -46.92 -90.53
CA TYR A 16 -63.74 -46.38 -89.54
C TYR A 16 -62.63 -47.39 -89.25
N ASP A 17 -61.46 -46.91 -88.85
CA ASP A 17 -60.37 -47.78 -88.41
C ASP A 17 -60.78 -48.57 -87.15
N GLN A 18 -61.14 -49.83 -87.32
CA GLN A 18 -61.72 -50.68 -86.28
C GLN A 18 -60.82 -50.76 -85.04
N ALA A 19 -59.50 -50.88 -85.23
CA ALA A 19 -58.54 -50.91 -84.12
C ALA A 19 -58.53 -49.61 -83.29
N ALA A 20 -58.75 -48.45 -83.93
CA ALA A 20 -58.81 -47.17 -83.23
C ALA A 20 -60.12 -46.98 -82.46
N VAL A 21 -61.23 -47.51 -82.99
CA VAL A 21 -62.55 -47.48 -82.34
C VAL A 21 -62.58 -48.43 -81.15
N ASP A 22 -62.12 -49.68 -81.31
CA ASP A 22 -62.09 -50.69 -80.25
C ASP A 22 -61.22 -50.23 -79.07
N ALA A 23 -60.02 -49.69 -79.36
CA ALA A 23 -59.16 -49.10 -78.34
C ALA A 23 -59.84 -47.94 -77.59
N HIS A 24 -60.69 -47.14 -78.27
CA HIS A 24 -61.41 -46.07 -77.59
C HIS A 24 -62.59 -46.58 -76.76
N ILE A 25 -63.28 -47.64 -77.20
CA ILE A 25 -64.33 -48.30 -76.41
C ILE A 25 -63.71 -48.91 -75.14
N GLU A 26 -62.53 -49.51 -75.23
CA GLU A 26 -61.79 -49.99 -74.05
C GLU A 26 -61.44 -48.86 -73.08
N VAL A 27 -60.98 -47.71 -73.59
CA VAL A 27 -60.72 -46.53 -72.75
C VAL A 27 -62.00 -45.98 -72.11
N LEU A 28 -63.11 -45.93 -72.85
CA LEU A 28 -64.40 -45.48 -72.30
C LEU A 28 -64.98 -46.44 -71.27
N THR A 29 -64.85 -47.75 -71.49
CA THR A 29 -65.35 -48.78 -70.56
C THR A 29 -64.53 -48.81 -69.28
N THR A 30 -63.19 -48.71 -69.38
CA THR A 30 -62.31 -48.56 -68.20
C THR A 30 -62.62 -47.27 -67.43
N LYS A 31 -62.81 -46.15 -68.13
CA LYS A 31 -63.23 -44.88 -67.51
C LYS A 31 -64.60 -44.98 -66.85
N GLN A 32 -65.58 -45.60 -67.50
CA GLN A 32 -66.92 -45.79 -66.95
C GLN A 32 -66.89 -46.69 -65.70
N ARG A 33 -66.04 -47.73 -65.70
CA ARG A 33 -65.83 -48.58 -64.54
C ARG A 33 -65.23 -47.79 -63.38
N LEU A 34 -64.15 -47.04 -63.63
CA LEU A 34 -63.51 -46.19 -62.62
C LEU A 34 -64.49 -45.17 -62.01
N LEU A 35 -65.29 -44.50 -62.84
CA LEU A 35 -66.29 -43.56 -62.34
C LEU A 35 -67.39 -44.23 -61.50
N ARG A 36 -67.77 -45.47 -61.82
CA ARG A 36 -68.72 -46.23 -61.01
C ARG A 36 -68.12 -46.62 -59.67
N ASP A 37 -66.89 -47.13 -59.68
CA ASP A 37 -66.15 -47.51 -58.48
C ASP A 37 -65.95 -46.28 -57.56
N ASP A 38 -65.63 -45.11 -58.13
CA ASP A 38 -65.52 -43.84 -57.39
C ASP A 38 -66.86 -43.42 -56.77
N VAL A 39 -67.97 -43.52 -57.51
CA VAL A 39 -69.30 -43.19 -56.99
C VAL A 39 -69.70 -44.13 -55.84
N GLU A 40 -69.38 -45.42 -55.95
CA GLU A 40 -69.62 -46.39 -54.88
C GLU A 40 -68.76 -46.08 -53.64
N SER A 41 -67.48 -45.76 -53.82
CA SER A 41 -66.57 -45.33 -52.75
C SER A 41 -67.05 -44.05 -52.05
N LEU A 42 -67.54 -43.07 -52.80
CA LEU A 42 -68.10 -41.85 -52.21
C LEU A 42 -69.39 -42.12 -51.43
N ARG A 43 -70.22 -43.08 -51.87
CA ARG A 43 -71.43 -43.50 -51.17
C ARG A 43 -71.12 -44.22 -49.87
N THR A 44 -70.12 -45.10 -49.83
CA THR A 44 -69.71 -45.76 -48.59
C THR A 44 -69.16 -44.75 -47.59
N ARG A 45 -68.27 -43.84 -48.02
CA ARG A 45 -67.73 -42.77 -47.17
C ARG A 45 -68.83 -41.84 -46.63
N LEU A 46 -69.82 -41.50 -47.46
CA LEU A 46 -70.96 -40.70 -47.00
C LEU A 46 -71.77 -41.43 -45.92
N ARG A 47 -71.98 -42.73 -46.08
CA ARG A 47 -72.70 -43.55 -45.10
C ARG A 47 -71.93 -43.64 -43.78
N GLU A 48 -70.64 -43.92 -43.83
CA GLU A 48 -69.75 -43.95 -42.65
C GLU A 48 -69.79 -42.61 -41.89
N SER A 49 -69.64 -41.48 -42.60
CA SER A 49 -69.75 -40.16 -41.97
C SER A 49 -71.13 -39.89 -41.37
N GLY A 50 -72.20 -40.44 -41.97
CA GLY A 50 -73.56 -40.31 -41.47
C GLY A 50 -73.75 -41.07 -40.17
N ASP A 51 -73.18 -42.26 -40.07
CA ASP A 51 -73.21 -43.09 -38.87
C ASP A 51 -72.38 -42.46 -37.73
N GLU A 52 -71.22 -41.87 -38.03
CA GLU A 52 -70.41 -41.10 -37.07
C GLU A 52 -71.17 -39.88 -36.52
N VAL A 53 -71.81 -39.10 -37.40
CA VAL A 53 -72.63 -37.95 -36.99
C VAL A 53 -73.80 -38.40 -36.12
N ALA A 54 -74.43 -39.53 -36.43
CA ALA A 54 -75.51 -40.08 -35.60
C ALA A 54 -75.01 -40.53 -34.21
N ALA A 55 -73.81 -41.11 -34.12
CA ALA A 55 -73.19 -41.47 -32.85
C ALA A 55 -72.85 -40.23 -32.00
N LEU A 56 -72.18 -39.24 -32.60
CA LEU A 56 -71.85 -37.98 -31.92
C LEU A 56 -73.10 -37.24 -31.44
N ARG A 57 -74.19 -37.23 -32.23
CA ARG A 57 -75.48 -36.65 -31.81
C ARG A 57 -76.06 -37.31 -30.56
N LYS A 58 -75.92 -38.64 -30.42
CA LYS A 58 -76.37 -39.36 -29.21
C LYS A 58 -75.52 -39.00 -28.00
N GLU A 59 -74.20 -38.90 -28.17
CA GLU A 59 -73.29 -38.48 -27.11
C GLU A 59 -73.52 -37.03 -26.68
N VAL A 60 -73.73 -36.12 -27.63
CA VAL A 60 -74.11 -34.72 -27.35
C VAL A 60 -75.44 -34.67 -26.60
N ALA A 61 -76.43 -35.49 -26.97
CA ALA A 61 -77.70 -35.55 -26.25
C ALA A 61 -77.52 -36.02 -24.79
N LEU A 62 -76.67 -37.02 -24.54
CA LEU A 62 -76.32 -37.47 -23.18
C LEU A 62 -75.57 -36.41 -22.38
N LEU A 63 -74.64 -35.68 -23.00
CA LEU A 63 -73.90 -34.59 -22.37
C LEU A 63 -74.75 -33.36 -22.08
N THR A 64 -75.76 -33.11 -22.92
CA THR A 64 -76.64 -31.95 -22.84
C THR A 64 -77.89 -32.23 -22.01
N ASP A 65 -78.17 -33.49 -21.64
CA ASP A 65 -79.34 -33.82 -20.84
C ASP A 65 -79.32 -33.07 -19.49
N THR A 66 -80.18 -32.07 -19.38
CA THR A 66 -80.47 -31.27 -18.18
C THR A 66 -81.63 -31.88 -17.40
N SER A 67 -81.95 -33.16 -17.61
CA SER A 67 -83.04 -33.81 -16.90
C SER A 67 -82.86 -33.63 -15.39
N PRO A 68 -83.95 -33.34 -14.65
CA PRO A 68 -83.94 -33.26 -13.19
C PRO A 68 -83.79 -34.64 -12.53
N SER A 69 -83.32 -35.64 -13.28
CA SER A 69 -83.09 -36.99 -12.75
C SER A 69 -81.92 -36.95 -11.77
N PRO A 70 -82.01 -37.64 -10.62
CA PRO A 70 -80.94 -37.65 -9.61
C PRO A 70 -79.57 -38.07 -10.17
N HIS A 71 -79.56 -38.97 -11.16
CA HIS A 71 -78.33 -39.46 -11.78
C HIS A 71 -77.64 -38.40 -12.66
N ALA A 72 -78.39 -37.64 -13.46
CA ALA A 72 -77.84 -36.56 -14.27
C ALA A 72 -77.26 -35.43 -13.39
N MET A 73 -77.92 -35.13 -12.27
CA MET A 73 -77.38 -34.19 -11.28
C MET A 73 -76.09 -34.71 -10.61
N GLN A 74 -76.04 -35.98 -10.21
CA GLN A 74 -74.82 -36.61 -9.66
C GLN A 74 -73.65 -36.54 -10.63
N GLN A 75 -73.88 -36.81 -11.92
CA GLN A 75 -72.83 -36.78 -12.94
C GLN A 75 -72.33 -35.34 -13.20
N ARG A 76 -73.23 -34.35 -13.16
CA ARG A 76 -72.86 -32.92 -13.23
C ARG A 76 -72.07 -32.48 -12.01
N MET A 77 -72.49 -32.85 -10.79
CA MET A 77 -71.74 -32.58 -9.57
C MET A 77 -70.36 -33.23 -9.60
N ALA A 78 -70.26 -34.49 -10.03
CA ALA A 78 -68.97 -35.17 -10.16
C ALA A 78 -68.03 -34.46 -11.14
N LYS A 79 -68.54 -34.00 -12.29
CA LYS A 79 -67.75 -33.20 -13.25
C LYS A 79 -67.33 -31.84 -12.68
N MET A 80 -68.23 -31.13 -11.99
CA MET A 80 -67.89 -29.85 -11.35
C MET A 80 -66.84 -30.02 -10.24
N LEU A 81 -66.98 -31.05 -9.41
CA LEU A 81 -65.98 -31.38 -8.37
C LEU A 81 -64.64 -31.74 -8.98
N ARG A 82 -64.62 -32.53 -10.06
CA ARG A 82 -63.39 -32.88 -10.76
C ARG A 82 -62.70 -31.63 -11.32
N ARG A 83 -63.45 -30.76 -11.99
CA ARG A 83 -62.93 -29.49 -12.49
C ARG A 83 -62.38 -28.59 -11.37
N ALA A 84 -63.09 -28.47 -10.25
CA ALA A 84 -62.63 -27.70 -9.11
C ALA A 84 -61.34 -28.26 -8.50
N VAL A 85 -61.20 -29.59 -8.42
CA VAL A 85 -59.95 -30.24 -7.96
C VAL A 85 -58.81 -30.00 -8.95
N ASP A 86 -59.06 -30.08 -10.25
CA ASP A 86 -58.06 -29.81 -11.28
C ASP A 86 -57.60 -28.34 -11.24
N GLU A 87 -58.53 -27.39 -11.11
CA GLU A 87 -58.24 -25.95 -10.97
C GLU A 87 -57.45 -25.66 -9.68
N VAL A 88 -57.81 -26.26 -8.54
CA VAL A 88 -57.05 -26.13 -7.29
C VAL A 88 -55.64 -26.70 -7.43
N SER A 89 -55.50 -27.83 -8.12
CA SER A 89 -54.19 -28.46 -8.35
C SER A 89 -53.29 -27.59 -9.23
N GLN A 90 -53.85 -26.94 -10.27
CA GLN A 90 -53.14 -25.98 -11.11
C GLN A 90 -52.71 -24.75 -10.31
N MET A 91 -53.64 -24.13 -9.56
CA MET A 91 -53.31 -22.98 -8.71
C MET A 91 -52.25 -23.31 -7.67
N GLN A 92 -52.29 -24.51 -7.08
CA GLN A 92 -51.27 -24.95 -6.13
C GLN A 92 -49.90 -25.14 -6.80
N ALA A 93 -49.87 -25.68 -8.02
CA ALA A 93 -48.63 -25.83 -8.78
C ALA A 93 -48.03 -24.47 -9.12
N GLU A 94 -48.85 -23.54 -9.62
CA GLU A 94 -48.43 -22.16 -9.94
C GLU A 94 -47.91 -21.43 -8.69
N ALA A 95 -48.67 -21.47 -7.58
CA ALA A 95 -48.25 -20.85 -6.33
C ALA A 95 -46.93 -21.42 -5.78
N ARG A 96 -46.68 -22.72 -5.97
CA ARG A 96 -45.38 -23.33 -5.61
C ARG A 96 -44.27 -22.82 -6.51
N THR A 97 -44.49 -22.78 -7.82
CA THR A 97 -43.47 -22.25 -8.76
C THR A 97 -43.15 -20.79 -8.50
N GLU A 98 -44.14 -19.97 -8.16
CA GLU A 98 -43.93 -18.57 -7.79
C GLU A 98 -43.18 -18.44 -6.46
N ALA A 99 -43.54 -19.25 -5.46
CA ALA A 99 -42.82 -19.28 -4.18
C ALA A 99 -41.35 -19.70 -4.36
N ASP A 100 -41.09 -20.74 -5.15
CA ASP A 100 -39.73 -21.20 -5.45
C ASP A 100 -38.94 -20.13 -6.21
N ALA A 101 -39.57 -19.41 -7.15
CA ALA A 101 -38.95 -18.31 -7.86
C ALA A 101 -38.60 -17.13 -6.93
N LEU A 102 -39.47 -16.79 -5.97
CA LEU A 102 -39.20 -15.76 -4.97
C LEU A 102 -38.07 -16.16 -4.03
N ILE A 103 -38.04 -17.42 -3.59
CA ILE A 103 -36.95 -17.95 -2.76
C ILE A 103 -35.63 -17.91 -3.52
N ALA A 104 -35.61 -18.32 -4.79
CA ALA A 104 -34.42 -18.29 -5.63
C ALA A 104 -33.91 -16.85 -5.83
N ALA A 105 -34.81 -15.90 -6.10
CA ALA A 105 -34.46 -14.48 -6.22
C ALA A 105 -33.88 -13.92 -4.91
N ALA A 106 -34.54 -14.17 -3.77
CA ALA A 106 -34.05 -13.72 -2.46
C ALA A 106 -32.69 -14.33 -2.11
N GLN A 107 -32.45 -15.60 -2.45
CA GLN A 107 -31.14 -16.24 -2.24
C GLN A 107 -30.05 -15.62 -3.13
N ALA A 108 -30.36 -15.32 -4.40
CA ALA A 108 -29.44 -14.65 -5.31
C ALA A 108 -29.06 -13.26 -4.80
N ASP A 109 -30.03 -12.49 -4.31
CA ASP A 109 -29.80 -11.15 -3.74
C ASP A 109 -28.91 -11.22 -2.50
N VAL A 110 -29.18 -12.17 -1.58
CA VAL A 110 -28.34 -12.36 -0.38
C VAL A 110 -26.92 -12.75 -0.77
N GLN A 111 -26.73 -13.62 -1.76
CA GLN A 111 -25.40 -14.00 -2.24
C GLN A 111 -24.67 -12.82 -2.88
N ALA A 112 -25.37 -12.01 -3.68
CA ALA A 112 -24.80 -10.82 -4.28
C ALA A 112 -24.34 -9.80 -3.22
N GLU A 113 -25.16 -9.55 -2.19
CA GLU A 113 -24.79 -8.65 -1.09
C GLU A 113 -23.63 -9.21 -0.25
N GLN A 114 -23.60 -10.52 0.00
CA GLN A 114 -22.44 -11.14 0.67
C GLN A 114 -21.16 -11.00 -0.15
N GLN A 115 -21.25 -11.13 -1.47
CA GLN A 115 -20.10 -10.98 -2.36
C GLN A 115 -19.60 -9.53 -2.36
N LYS A 116 -20.50 -8.55 -2.48
CA LYS A 116 -20.15 -7.13 -2.36
C LYS A 116 -19.51 -6.80 -1.01
N SER A 117 -20.05 -7.34 0.08
CA SER A 117 -19.49 -7.13 1.41
C SER A 117 -18.07 -7.72 1.53
N LYS A 118 -17.83 -8.91 0.98
CA LYS A 118 -16.48 -9.51 0.93
C LYS A 118 -15.51 -8.67 0.10
N GLU A 119 -15.96 -8.15 -1.04
CA GLU A 119 -15.15 -7.26 -1.90
C GLU A 119 -14.79 -5.97 -1.18
N GLN A 120 -15.75 -5.33 -0.51
CA GLN A 120 -15.50 -4.13 0.30
C GLN A 120 -14.52 -4.42 1.46
N LEU A 121 -14.66 -5.55 2.15
CA LEU A 121 -13.73 -5.93 3.20
C LEU A 121 -12.32 -6.18 2.65
N ALA A 122 -12.21 -6.82 1.48
CA ALA A 122 -10.93 -7.01 0.82
C ALA A 122 -10.29 -5.66 0.44
N GLU A 123 -11.07 -4.73 -0.11
CA GLU A 123 -10.60 -3.39 -0.44
C GLU A 123 -10.13 -2.62 0.80
N MET A 124 -10.90 -2.66 1.89
CA MET A 124 -10.51 -2.04 3.16
C MET A 124 -9.21 -2.64 3.72
N VAL A 125 -9.03 -3.96 3.61
CA VAL A 125 -7.79 -4.62 4.05
C VAL A 125 -6.59 -4.17 3.21
N GLU A 126 -6.75 -4.04 1.89
CA GLU A 126 -5.67 -3.52 1.04
C GLU A 126 -5.36 -2.05 1.33
N GLN A 127 -6.38 -1.21 1.57
CA GLN A 127 -6.18 0.17 2.01
C GLN A 127 -5.44 0.26 3.35
N LEU A 128 -5.79 -0.59 4.33
CA LEU A 128 -5.09 -0.65 5.61
C LEU A 128 -3.64 -1.10 5.45
N LYS A 129 -3.36 -2.08 4.59
CA LYS A 129 -1.98 -2.50 4.29
C LYS A 129 -1.17 -1.38 3.64
N ALA A 130 -1.75 -0.68 2.68
CA ALA A 130 -1.09 0.46 2.03
C ALA A 130 -0.79 1.57 3.05
N LEU A 131 -1.77 1.94 3.88
CA LEU A 131 -1.58 2.95 4.93
C LEU A 131 -0.53 2.52 5.96
N GLN A 132 -0.52 1.24 6.35
CA GLN A 132 0.50 0.71 7.26
C GLN A 132 1.90 0.79 6.65
N ALA A 133 2.05 0.45 5.36
CA ALA A 133 3.32 0.56 4.66
C ALA A 133 3.82 2.02 4.57
N GLU A 134 2.93 2.97 4.27
CA GLU A 134 3.25 4.40 4.30
C GLU A 134 3.64 4.88 5.70
N TYR A 135 2.95 4.41 6.74
CA TYR A 135 3.28 4.71 8.13
C TYR A 135 4.68 4.18 8.49
N ASP A 136 4.99 2.93 8.14
CA ASP A 136 6.29 2.33 8.43
C ASP A 136 7.42 3.03 7.64
N GLU A 137 7.17 3.43 6.39
CA GLU A 137 8.14 4.20 5.59
C GLU A 137 8.39 5.60 6.17
N THR A 138 7.33 6.32 6.54
CA THR A 138 7.47 7.66 7.14
C THR A 138 8.15 7.60 8.49
N LYS A 139 7.85 6.60 9.31
CA LYS A 139 8.54 6.34 10.58
C LYS A 139 10.03 6.04 10.35
N ALA A 140 10.36 5.17 9.41
CA ALA A 140 11.76 4.86 9.10
C ALA A 140 12.55 6.10 8.62
N LYS A 141 11.93 6.95 7.79
CA LYS A 141 12.52 8.23 7.38
C LYS A 141 12.77 9.15 8.57
N GLN A 142 11.78 9.32 9.45
CA GLN A 142 11.92 10.14 10.65
C GLN A 142 13.00 9.61 11.60
N GLU A 143 13.07 8.29 11.80
CA GLU A 143 14.12 7.66 12.62
C GLU A 143 15.50 7.89 12.01
N SER A 144 15.64 7.80 10.69
CA SER A 144 16.89 8.12 9.98
C SER A 144 17.27 9.59 10.12
N GLU A 145 16.32 10.52 9.99
CA GLU A 145 16.57 11.95 10.15
C GLU A 145 17.01 12.28 11.58
N LEU A 146 16.33 11.71 12.59
CA LEU A 146 16.72 11.87 14.00
C LEU A 146 18.09 11.26 14.30
N ALA A 147 18.43 10.11 13.69
CA ALA A 147 19.75 9.51 13.83
C ALA A 147 20.83 10.41 13.23
N ASN A 148 20.60 10.99 12.05
CA ASN A 148 21.52 11.93 11.41
C ASN A 148 21.70 13.19 12.25
N MET A 149 20.60 13.79 12.74
CA MET A 149 20.68 14.96 13.61
C MET A 149 21.46 14.69 14.90
N ARG A 150 21.31 13.50 15.49
CA ARG A 150 22.07 13.09 16.68
C ARG A 150 23.55 12.94 16.35
N ALA A 151 23.89 12.27 15.26
CA ALA A 151 25.27 12.11 14.82
C ALA A 151 25.94 13.46 14.52
N ASP A 152 25.22 14.37 13.86
CA ASP A 152 25.70 15.74 13.58
C ASP A 152 25.93 16.53 14.88
N ALA A 153 25.01 16.42 15.85
CA ALA A 153 25.14 17.07 17.15
C ALA A 153 26.34 16.51 17.94
N GLU A 154 26.52 15.18 17.97
CA GLU A 154 27.67 14.53 18.60
C GLU A 154 28.98 14.98 17.94
N SER A 155 29.04 15.02 16.60
CA SER A 155 30.21 15.52 15.88
C SER A 155 30.53 16.97 16.19
N GLN A 156 29.51 17.83 16.35
CA GLN A 156 29.72 19.24 16.71
C GLN A 156 30.22 19.39 18.16
N ILE A 157 29.69 18.60 19.09
CA ILE A 157 30.15 18.58 20.48
C ILE A 157 31.61 18.12 20.55
N ASP A 158 31.96 17.04 19.85
CA ASP A 158 33.33 16.53 19.81
C ASP A 158 34.32 17.55 19.23
N GLU A 159 33.91 18.24 18.17
CA GLU A 159 34.74 19.29 17.56
C GLU A 159 34.91 20.49 18.49
N ALA A 160 33.82 20.98 19.11
CA ALA A 160 33.89 22.05 20.09
C ALA A 160 34.77 21.67 21.31
N TRP A 161 34.69 20.42 21.74
CA TRP A 161 35.53 19.88 22.82
C TRP A 161 37.01 19.88 22.44
N ARG A 162 37.34 19.40 21.23
CA ARG A 162 38.71 19.42 20.70
C ARG A 162 39.26 20.84 20.59
N GLN A 163 38.47 21.78 20.09
CA GLN A 163 38.87 23.18 19.97
C GLN A 163 39.14 23.80 21.35
N SER A 164 38.23 23.61 22.31
CA SER A 164 38.42 24.11 23.69
C SER A 164 39.64 23.49 24.36
N GLN A 165 39.90 22.20 24.11
CA GLN A 165 41.10 21.53 24.61
C GLN A 165 42.38 22.13 23.99
N GLN A 166 42.40 22.36 22.68
CA GLN A 166 43.54 22.97 22.00
C GLN A 166 43.82 24.39 22.51
N GLU A 167 42.79 25.22 22.65
CA GLU A 167 42.91 26.57 23.20
C GLU A 167 43.46 26.55 24.63
N ARG A 168 42.95 25.65 25.48
CA ARG A 168 43.45 25.50 26.85
C ARG A 168 44.92 25.08 26.85
N ASP A 169 45.30 24.11 26.02
CA ASP A 169 46.66 23.59 25.99
C ASP A 169 47.64 24.65 25.44
N GLN A 170 47.20 25.49 24.49
CA GLN A 170 47.94 26.67 24.01
C GLN A 170 48.14 27.70 25.13
N LEU A 171 47.06 28.10 25.82
CA LEU A 171 47.15 29.05 26.94
C LEU A 171 48.07 28.55 28.07
N LEU A 172 48.04 27.25 28.35
CA LEU A 172 48.95 26.63 29.32
C LEU A 172 50.41 26.65 28.84
N ALA A 173 50.67 26.44 27.55
CA ALA A 173 52.00 26.53 26.97
C ALA A 173 52.55 27.96 27.04
N ASP A 174 51.74 28.95 26.66
CA ASP A 174 52.10 30.37 26.71
C ASP A 174 52.39 30.83 28.15
N ALA A 175 51.52 30.49 29.10
CA ALA A 175 51.71 30.83 30.51
C ALA A 175 52.98 30.18 31.09
N ARG A 176 53.33 28.96 30.67
CA ARG A 176 54.58 28.31 31.07
C ARG A 176 55.79 29.02 30.50
N GLN A 177 55.76 29.37 29.21
CA GLN A 177 56.84 30.10 28.56
C GLN A 177 57.07 31.47 29.23
N GLU A 178 56.00 32.18 29.57
CA GLU A 178 56.09 33.45 30.27
C GLU A 178 56.65 33.28 31.69
N ALA A 179 56.20 32.26 32.43
CA ALA A 179 56.73 31.97 33.76
C ALA A 179 58.22 31.61 33.73
N ASP A 180 58.66 30.81 32.76
CA ASP A 180 60.07 30.46 32.57
C ASP A 180 60.89 31.69 32.17
N HIS A 181 60.33 32.58 31.34
CA HIS A 181 60.97 33.85 31.01
C HIS A 181 61.20 34.73 32.25
N TYR A 182 60.20 34.90 33.12
CA TYR A 182 60.35 35.65 34.37
C TYR A 182 61.33 34.98 35.35
N ARG A 183 61.34 33.64 35.41
CA ARG A 183 62.33 32.90 36.21
C ARG A 183 63.74 33.18 35.72
N ASP A 184 63.99 33.10 34.42
CA ASP A 184 65.29 33.38 33.82
C ASP A 184 65.72 34.83 34.08
N GLN A 185 64.80 35.79 33.95
CA GLN A 185 65.08 37.19 34.28
C GLN A 185 65.43 37.38 35.76
N ALA A 186 64.67 36.73 36.66
CA ALA A 186 64.93 36.79 38.10
C ALA A 186 66.29 36.16 38.45
N HIS A 187 66.65 35.03 37.83
CA HIS A 187 67.96 34.41 37.99
C HIS A 187 69.09 35.36 37.56
N ARG A 188 68.97 35.98 36.38
CA ARG A 188 69.96 36.97 35.92
C ARG A 188 70.09 38.15 36.88
N ALA A 189 68.97 38.69 37.36
CA ALA A 189 68.99 39.79 38.32
C ALA A 189 69.65 39.39 39.66
N VAL A 190 69.43 38.16 40.12
CA VAL A 190 70.09 37.61 41.32
C VAL A 190 71.59 37.42 41.08
N ASP A 191 71.99 36.92 39.92
CA ASP A 191 73.41 36.76 39.55
C ASP A 191 74.12 38.12 39.49
N GLU A 192 73.48 39.13 38.87
CA GLU A 192 73.98 40.51 38.82
C GLU A 192 74.09 41.12 40.22
N ALA A 193 73.08 40.97 41.07
CA ALA A 193 73.12 41.46 42.46
C ALA A 193 74.20 40.76 43.29
N THR A 194 74.40 39.46 43.06
CA THR A 194 75.47 38.68 43.69
C THR A 194 76.85 39.19 43.25
N GLN A 195 77.03 39.46 41.96
CA GLN A 195 78.27 40.03 41.44
C GLN A 195 78.55 41.43 42.02
N GLN A 196 77.52 42.29 42.10
CA GLN A 196 77.65 43.60 42.76
C GLN A 196 78.05 43.46 44.22
N ARG A 197 77.45 42.51 44.95
CA ARG A 197 77.82 42.22 46.34
C ARG A 197 79.27 41.77 46.46
N ILE A 198 79.75 40.89 45.58
CA ILE A 198 81.16 40.48 45.53
C ILE A 198 82.06 41.71 45.32
N ASN A 199 81.75 42.54 44.32
CA ASN A 199 82.54 43.75 44.03
C ASN A 199 82.58 44.70 45.24
N VAL A 200 81.47 44.92 45.94
CA VAL A 200 81.42 45.76 47.16
C VAL A 200 82.25 45.14 48.29
N LEU A 201 82.17 43.83 48.49
CA LEU A 201 82.97 43.14 49.50
C LEU A 201 84.47 43.24 49.18
N GLU A 202 84.86 43.11 47.91
CA GLU A 202 86.24 43.32 47.47
C GLU A 202 86.71 44.75 47.73
N GLN A 203 85.88 45.75 47.42
CA GLN A 203 86.17 47.16 47.72
C GLN A 203 86.33 47.40 49.23
N LEU A 204 85.44 46.84 50.06
CA LEU A 204 85.53 46.95 51.52
C LEU A 204 86.78 46.27 52.07
N MET A 205 87.17 45.11 51.53
CA MET A 205 88.43 44.45 51.88
C MET A 205 89.65 45.30 51.49
N SER A 206 89.62 45.95 50.32
CA SER A 206 90.67 46.90 49.92
C SER A 206 90.77 48.06 50.90
N VAL A 207 89.65 48.70 51.25
CA VAL A 207 89.62 49.81 52.23
C VAL A 207 90.11 49.34 53.60
N TYR A 208 89.72 48.15 54.05
CA TYR A 208 90.21 47.58 55.31
C TYR A 208 91.73 47.39 55.28
N ARG A 209 92.28 46.86 54.17
CA ARG A 209 93.72 46.69 53.98
C ARG A 209 94.46 48.03 53.92
N ASP A 210 93.87 49.05 53.29
CA ASP A 210 94.44 50.41 53.24
C ASP A 210 94.43 51.10 54.62
N LEU A 211 93.47 50.76 55.48
CA LEU A 211 93.37 51.25 56.85
C LEU A 211 94.23 50.46 57.86
N GLU A 212 94.61 49.21 57.56
CA GLU A 212 95.45 48.35 58.42
C GLU A 212 96.77 49.00 58.90
N PRO A 213 97.53 49.76 58.07
CA PRO A 213 98.73 50.44 58.54
C PRO A 213 98.48 51.76 59.30
N VAL A 214 97.27 52.33 59.24
CA VAL A 214 96.96 53.65 59.80
C VAL A 214 97.12 53.71 61.33
N PRO A 215 96.68 52.72 62.14
CA PRO A 215 96.90 52.74 63.59
C PRO A 215 98.38 52.74 63.96
N ALA A 216 99.19 51.89 63.30
CA ALA A 216 100.63 51.86 63.52
C ALA A 216 101.31 53.17 63.10
N ALA A 217 100.86 53.78 61.98
CA ALA A 217 101.34 55.08 61.53
C ALA A 217 100.94 56.24 62.46
N LEU A 218 99.74 56.18 63.06
CA LEU A 218 99.30 57.14 64.07
C LEU A 218 100.09 56.96 65.37
N GLU A 219 100.30 55.73 65.81
CA GLU A 219 101.13 55.42 66.99
C GLU A 219 102.58 55.85 66.79
N SER A 220 103.17 55.66 65.61
CA SER A 220 104.51 56.15 65.30
C SER A 220 104.57 57.68 65.27
N ALA A 221 103.57 58.36 64.69
CA ALA A 221 103.49 59.83 64.73
C ALA A 221 103.31 60.36 66.16
N HIS A 222 102.54 59.66 67.01
CA HIS A 222 102.42 59.97 68.44
C HIS A 222 103.72 59.71 69.20
N ALA A 223 104.45 58.63 68.89
CA ALA A 223 105.75 58.31 69.49
C ALA A 223 106.82 59.33 69.07
N GLU A 224 106.87 59.76 67.80
CA GLU A 224 107.74 60.85 67.32
C GLU A 224 107.42 62.18 67.98
N ARG A 225 106.14 62.49 68.21
CA ARG A 225 105.71 63.68 68.97
C ARG A 225 106.14 63.60 70.44
N ASN A 226 106.10 62.43 71.05
CA ASN A 226 106.58 62.23 72.41
C ASN A 226 108.12 62.24 72.50
N GLN A 227 108.85 61.71 71.50
CA GLN A 227 110.32 61.76 71.44
C GLN A 227 110.85 63.17 71.16
N SER A 228 110.15 63.96 70.34
CA SER A 228 110.46 65.39 70.14
C SER A 228 110.16 66.22 71.40
N ALA A 229 109.20 65.83 72.24
CA ALA A 229 108.98 66.44 73.54
C ALA A 229 110.08 66.08 74.58
N THR A 230 110.73 64.91 74.46
CA THR A 230 111.81 64.49 75.37
C THR A 230 113.21 64.91 74.92
N ASN A 231 113.43 65.16 73.62
CA ASN A 231 114.72 65.65 73.09
C ASN A 231 114.85 67.19 73.07
N GLY A 232 113.80 67.93 73.41
CA GLY A 232 113.83 69.39 73.56
C GLY A 232 114.39 69.92 74.89
N THR A 233 114.78 69.04 75.82
CA THR A 233 115.20 69.46 77.19
C THR A 233 116.71 69.34 77.47
N SER A 234 117.53 68.86 76.52
CA SER A 234 118.98 68.62 76.76
C SER A 234 119.96 69.50 75.97
N ASP A 235 119.51 70.45 75.15
CA ASP A 235 120.41 71.36 74.42
C ASP A 235 120.27 72.82 74.90
N ARG A 236 120.60 73.03 76.18
CA ARG A 236 120.89 74.34 76.75
C ARG A 236 122.36 74.34 77.16
N LYS A 237 123.22 74.92 76.31
CA LYS A 237 124.41 75.74 76.64
C LYS A 237 125.40 75.64 75.48
N VAL A 238 125.70 76.78 74.85
CA VAL A 238 127.06 77.31 74.61
C VAL A 238 126.97 78.49 73.62
N ARG A 239 127.72 79.56 73.95
CA ARG A 239 128.10 80.74 73.15
C ARG A 239 127.23 82.00 73.21
N THR A 240 127.51 82.73 74.29
CA THR A 240 127.81 84.16 74.41
C THR A 240 128.55 84.82 73.22
N ALA A 241 128.07 86.00 72.80
CA ALA A 241 128.76 87.30 72.82
C ALA A 241 127.79 88.39 72.32
#